data_AF-A0A9E2BL44-F1
#
_entry.id   AF-A0A9E2BL44-F1
#
_cell.length_a   1.000
_cell.length_b   1.000
_cell.length_c   1.000
_cell.angle_alpha   90.00
_cell.angle_beta   90.00
_cell.angle_gamma   90.00
#
_symmetry.space_group_name_H-M   'P 1'
#
loop_
_entity.id
_entity.type
_entity.pdbx_description
1 polymer ?
#
loop_
_entity_poly.entity_id
_entity_poly.type
_entity_poly.pdbx_seq_one_letter_code
_entity_poly.pdbx_strand_id
1 'polypeptide(L)'
;MNLQVFEVFGQEKSGDPHVHVGSVLAGDVDMAYLLAKEAFTRRGEYRSLWVAPRAAMRRTTEEDAPMLKTYTDRSYRLGIGYRKTVEKWRRLQEGRKA
;
A
#
# COMPACT_ATOMS: atom_id res chain seq x y z
N MET A 1 -27.48 19.63 2.61
CA MET A 1 -26.55 18.55 3.06
C MET A 1 -25.17 18.89 2.54
N ASN A 2 -24.17 18.93 3.41
CA ASN A 2 -22.79 19.13 2.97
C ASN A 2 -22.23 17.78 2.54
N LEU A 3 -22.06 17.57 1.23
CA LEU A 3 -21.48 16.33 0.71
C LEU A 3 -19.97 16.46 0.66
N GLN A 4 -19.27 15.44 1.13
CA GLN A 4 -17.82 15.34 1.05
C GLN A 4 -17.40 14.00 0.46
N VAL A 5 -16.19 13.95 -0.08
CA VAL A 5 -15.62 12.73 -0.64
C VAL A 5 -14.97 11.89 0.46
N PHE A 6 -15.33 10.63 0.51
CA PHE A 6 -14.70 9.61 1.36
C PHE A 6 -13.92 8.62 0.50
N GLU A 7 -12.71 8.31 0.93
CA GLU A 7 -11.90 7.24 0.34
C GLU A 7 -12.22 5.91 1.02
N VAL A 8 -12.27 4.86 0.23
CA VAL A 8 -12.61 3.50 0.68
C VAL A 8 -11.44 2.58 0.41
N PHE A 9 -11.08 1.79 1.42
CA PHE A 9 -10.04 0.78 1.33
C PHE A 9 -10.59 -0.58 1.76
N GLY A 10 -10.33 -1.60 0.97
CA GLY A 10 -10.78 -2.97 1.22
C GLY A 10 -9.62 -3.91 1.53
N GLN A 11 -9.84 -4.82 2.46
CA GLN A 11 -8.99 -5.96 2.74
C GLN A 11 -9.72 -7.24 2.35
N GLU A 12 -9.20 -7.98 1.37
CA GLU A 12 -9.80 -9.23 0.90
C GLU A 12 -9.53 -10.38 1.87
N LYS A 13 -8.26 -10.59 2.27
CA LYS A 13 -7.87 -11.68 3.19
C LYS A 13 -7.29 -11.16 4.49
N SER A 14 -7.45 -11.96 5.55
CA SER A 14 -6.88 -11.64 6.86
C SER A 14 -5.35 -11.50 6.77
N GLY A 15 -4.83 -10.35 7.19
CA GLY A 15 -3.39 -10.09 7.19
C GLY A 15 -2.87 -9.38 5.94
N ASP A 16 -3.68 -9.29 4.88
CA ASP A 16 -3.35 -8.46 3.71
C ASP A 16 -3.48 -6.97 4.05
N PRO A 17 -2.73 -6.07 3.38
CA PRO A 17 -2.94 -4.65 3.53
C PRO A 17 -4.32 -4.23 3.01
N HIS A 18 -4.91 -3.19 3.61
CA HIS A 18 -6.05 -2.50 3.02
C HIS A 18 -5.61 -1.77 1.74
N VAL A 19 -6.28 -2.08 0.63
CA VAL A 19 -6.00 -1.49 -0.69
C VAL A 19 -7.11 -0.51 -1.03
N HIS A 20 -6.76 0.63 -1.64
CA HIS A 20 -7.74 1.60 -2.10
C HIS A 20 -8.62 0.99 -3.20
N VAL A 21 -9.94 1.01 -3.00
CA VAL A 21 -10.91 0.43 -3.94
C VAL A 21 -11.75 1.48 -4.66
N GLY A 22 -11.81 2.71 -4.12
CA GLY A 22 -12.55 3.81 -4.73
C GLY A 22 -12.97 4.88 -3.73
N SER A 23 -13.93 5.71 -4.15
CA SER A 23 -14.44 6.82 -3.34
C SER A 23 -15.96 6.95 -3.43
N VAL A 24 -16.59 7.51 -2.41
CA VAL A 24 -18.04 7.78 -2.34
C VAL A 24 -18.30 9.22 -1.89
N LEU A 25 -19.44 9.78 -2.30
CA LEU A 25 -19.94 11.06 -1.81
C LEU A 25 -21.00 10.81 -0.74
N ALA A 26 -20.80 11.37 0.45
CA ALA A 26 -21.73 11.21 1.57
C ALA A 26 -21.74 12.45 2.47
N GLY A 27 -22.78 12.58 3.30
CA GLY A 27 -22.88 13.65 4.29
C GLY A 27 -22.01 13.42 5.53
N ASP A 28 -21.87 12.15 5.93
CA ASP A 28 -21.14 11.71 7.11
C ASP A 28 -20.49 10.33 6.86
N VAL A 29 -19.72 9.87 7.85
CA VAL A 29 -18.95 8.62 7.76
C VAL A 29 -19.82 7.36 7.78
N ASP A 30 -20.96 7.40 8.48
CA ASP A 30 -21.86 6.25 8.60
C ASP A 30 -22.58 6.00 7.27
N MET A 31 -23.06 7.07 6.63
CA MET A 31 -23.62 7.01 5.28
C MET A 31 -22.55 6.63 4.25
N ALA A 32 -21.32 7.14 4.38
CA ALA A 32 -20.21 6.75 3.52
C ALA A 32 -19.92 5.24 3.63
N TYR A 33 -19.94 4.68 4.83
CA TYR A 33 -19.75 3.24 5.06
C TYR A 33 -20.84 2.40 4.40
N LEU A 34 -22.11 2.79 4.54
CA LEU A 34 -23.23 2.10 3.88
C LEU A 34 -23.08 2.12 2.37
N LEU A 35 -22.79 3.28 1.78
CA LEU A 35 -22.57 3.42 0.33
C LEU A 35 -21.36 2.62 -0.15
N ALA A 36 -20.27 2.62 0.62
CA ALA A 36 -19.06 1.86 0.30
C ALA A 36 -19.32 0.34 0.30
N LYS A 37 -20.07 -0.16 1.29
CA LYS A 37 -20.47 -1.57 1.35
C LYS A 37 -21.26 -1.96 0.10
N GLU A 38 -22.31 -1.22 -0.23
CA GLU A 38 -23.17 -1.51 -1.39
C GLU A 38 -22.41 -1.41 -2.73
N ALA A 39 -21.52 -0.42 -2.87
CA ALA A 39 -20.79 -0.19 -4.10
C ALA A 39 -19.67 -1.22 -4.35
N PHE A 40 -18.91 -1.58 -3.30
CA PHE A 40 -17.66 -2.32 -3.48
C PHE A 40 -17.74 -3.80 -3.10
N THR A 41 -18.65 -4.23 -2.22
CA THR A 41 -18.68 -5.64 -1.74
C THR A 41 -19.60 -6.57 -2.53
N ARG A 42 -20.21 -6.12 -3.63
CA ARG A 42 -21.20 -6.92 -4.38
C ARG A 42 -20.64 -8.15 -5.10
N ARG A 43 -19.34 -8.18 -5.44
CA ARG A 43 -18.72 -9.25 -6.24
C ARG A 43 -17.43 -9.82 -5.64
N GLY A 44 -17.08 -9.39 -4.42
CA GLY A 44 -15.86 -9.82 -3.74
C GLY A 44 -16.08 -9.94 -2.24
N GLU A 45 -15.45 -10.93 -1.63
CA GLU A 45 -15.43 -11.09 -0.18
C GLU A 45 -14.38 -10.16 0.42
N TYR A 46 -14.82 -9.02 0.95
CA TYR A 46 -13.98 -8.16 1.77
C TYR A 46 -14.17 -8.52 3.25
N ARG A 47 -13.06 -8.78 3.94
CA ARG A 47 -13.06 -9.07 5.37
C ARG A 47 -13.08 -7.80 6.22
N SER A 48 -12.56 -6.69 5.69
CA SER A 48 -12.54 -5.39 6.37
C SER A 48 -12.62 -4.26 5.36
N LEU A 49 -13.32 -3.19 5.74
CA LEU A 49 -13.40 -1.93 5.02
C LEU A 49 -12.96 -0.79 5.92
N TRP A 50 -12.12 0.09 5.39
CA TRP A 50 -11.83 1.39 5.98
C TRP A 50 -12.45 2.48 5.13
N VAL A 51 -13.05 3.47 5.79
CA VAL A 51 -13.65 4.64 5.16
C VAL A 51 -13.16 5.87 5.89
N ALA A 52 -12.63 6.83 5.16
CA ALA A 52 -12.11 8.06 5.75
C ALA A 52 -12.38 9.28 4.86
N PRO A 53 -12.65 10.47 5.44
CA PRO A 53 -12.78 11.69 4.66
C PRO A 53 -11.50 11.96 3.88
N ARG A 54 -11.62 12.27 2.57
CA ARG A 54 -10.46 12.67 1.76
C ARG A 54 -9.74 13.88 2.37
N ALA A 55 -10.49 14.78 3.00
CA ALA A 55 -9.96 15.96 3.68
C ALA A 55 -9.06 15.63 4.89
N ALA A 56 -9.19 14.43 5.48
CA ALA A 56 -8.32 13.98 6.56
C ALA A 56 -6.99 13.39 6.06
N MET A 57 -6.82 13.22 4.75
CA MET A 57 -5.62 12.66 4.14
C MET A 57 -4.69 13.75 3.61
N ARG A 58 -3.41 13.72 4.02
CA ARG A 58 -2.38 14.55 3.40
C ARG A 58 -1.89 13.88 2.13
N ARG A 59 -2.16 14.50 0.98
CA ARG A 59 -1.58 14.11 -0.31
C ARG A 59 -0.26 14.84 -0.54
N THR A 60 0.78 14.14 -0.98
CA THR A 60 2.06 14.76 -1.36
C THR A 60 2.00 15.44 -2.73
N THR A 61 2.83 16.47 -2.93
CA THR A 61 3.03 17.16 -4.21
C THR A 61 4.31 16.70 -4.90
N GLU A 62 4.56 17.17 -6.12
CA GLU A 62 5.83 16.92 -6.82
C GLU A 62 7.03 17.51 -6.05
N GLU A 63 6.81 18.62 -5.34
CA GLU A 63 7.81 19.27 -4.50
C GLU A 63 8.19 18.42 -3.27
N ASP A 64 7.27 17.58 -2.79
CA ASP A 64 7.51 16.65 -1.69
C ASP A 64 8.35 15.43 -2.16
N ALA A 65 8.41 15.14 -3.47
CA ALA A 65 9.01 13.92 -4.01
C ALA A 65 10.49 13.69 -3.63
N PRO A 66 11.37 14.71 -3.59
CA PRO A 66 12.74 14.55 -3.13
C PRO A 66 12.84 14.06 -1.67
N MET A 67 11.90 14.45 -0.79
CA MET A 67 11.90 14.06 0.62
C MET A 67 11.46 12.61 0.84
N LEU A 68 10.76 12.01 -0.12
CA LEU A 68 10.30 10.62 -0.07
C LEU A 68 11.38 9.61 -0.47
N LYS A 69 12.48 10.06 -1.09
CA LYS A 69 13.58 9.17 -1.46
C LYS A 69 14.25 8.63 -0.21
N THR A 70 14.28 7.30 -0.09
CA THR A 70 14.97 6.65 1.03
C THR A 70 16.47 6.83 0.85
N TYR A 71 17.12 7.67 1.67
CA TYR A 71 18.57 7.91 1.62
C TYR A 71 19.42 6.68 1.97
N THR A 72 18.86 5.69 2.67
CA THR A 72 19.56 4.47 3.06
C THR A 72 19.17 3.32 2.15
N ASP A 73 20.15 2.68 1.51
CA ASP A 73 19.96 1.42 0.81
C ASP A 73 19.44 0.35 1.78
N ARG A 74 18.16 -0.02 1.64
CA ARG A 74 17.52 -1.10 2.40
C ARG A 74 17.46 -2.39 1.57
N SER A 75 18.26 -2.52 0.52
CA SER A 75 18.36 -3.73 -0.30
C SER A 75 18.64 -4.99 0.52
N TYR A 76 19.33 -4.86 1.66
CA TYR A 76 19.56 -5.95 2.61
C TYR A 76 18.28 -6.51 3.25
N ARG A 77 17.18 -5.74 3.30
CA ARG A 77 15.86 -6.20 3.80
C ARG A 77 15.10 -7.01 2.76
N LEU A 78 15.52 -6.93 1.50
CA LEU A 78 14.97 -7.72 0.41
C LEU A 78 15.78 -9.02 0.30
N GLY A 79 15.12 -10.17 0.18
CA GLY A 79 15.78 -11.48 0.03
C GLY A 79 16.71 -11.61 -1.20
N ILE A 80 16.75 -10.58 -2.05
CA ILE A 80 17.61 -10.45 -3.23
C ILE A 80 19.10 -10.41 -2.83
N GLY A 81 19.44 -10.04 -1.59
CA GLY A 81 20.81 -10.05 -1.06
C GLY A 81 21.50 -11.42 -1.09
N TYR A 82 20.73 -12.52 -1.08
CA TYR A 82 21.29 -13.88 -1.19
C TYR A 82 21.93 -14.15 -2.56
N ARG A 83 21.37 -13.59 -3.64
CA ARG A 83 21.83 -13.85 -5.01
C ARG A 83 23.24 -13.31 -5.26
N LYS A 84 23.52 -12.09 -4.79
CA LYS A 84 24.86 -11.46 -4.86
C LYS A 84 25.88 -12.17 -3.96
N THR A 85 25.42 -12.74 -2.84
CA THR A 85 26.28 -13.49 -1.91
C THR A 85 26.78 -14.78 -2.54
N VAL A 86 25.90 -15.52 -3.24
CA VAL A 86 26.27 -16.75 -3.98
C VAL A 86 27.29 -16.46 -5.09
N GLU A 87 27.09 -15.40 -5.88
CA GLU A 87 28.05 -14.98 -6.91
C GLU A 87 29.43 -14.63 -6.32
N LYS A 88 29.44 -13.93 -5.17
CA LYS A 88 30.67 -13.59 -4.45
C LYS A 88 31.42 -14.84 -3.97
N TRP A 89 30.72 -15.83 -3.40
CA TRP A 89 31.32 -17.09 -2.96
C TRP A 89 31.86 -17.92 -4.13
N ARG A 90 31.17 -17.94 -5.27
CA ARG A 90 31.61 -18.67 -6.46
C ARG A 90 32.93 -18.12 -7.02
N ARG A 91 33.06 -16.80 -7.11
CA ARG A 91 34.30 -16.12 -7.53
C ARG A 91 35.46 -16.38 -6.56
N LEU A 92 35.20 -16.43 -5.25
CA LEU A 92 36.22 -16.76 -4.24
C LEU A 92 36.71 -18.22 -4.33
N GLN A 93 35.84 -19.16 -4.72
CA GLN A 93 36.22 -20.57 -4.90
C GLN A 93 37.04 -20.79 -6.18
N GLU A 94 36.70 -20.07 -7.25
CA GLU A 94 37.45 -20.13 -8.52
C GLU A 94 38.86 -19.51 -8.37
N GLY A 95 38.99 -18.39 -7.66
CA GLY A 95 40.30 -17.77 -7.38
C GLY A 95 41.18 -18.54 -6.40
N ARG A 96 40.66 -19.53 -5.67
CA ARG A 96 41.41 -20.37 -4.72
C ARG A 96 41.95 -21.66 -5.35
N LYS A 97 41.55 -21.93 -6.61
CA LYS A 97 41.96 -23.10 -7.41
C LYS A 97 42.97 -22.76 -8.52
N ALA A 98 43.35 -21.49 -8.66
CA ALA A 98 44.45 -21.01 -9.49
C ALA A 98 45.70 -20.80 -8.61
#